data_AF-A0A1V5XRJ9-F1
#
_entry.id   AF-A0A1V5XRJ9-F1
#
_cell.length_a   1.000
_cell.length_b   1.000
_cell.length_c   1.000
_cell.angle_alpha   90.00
_cell.angle_beta   90.00
_cell.angle_gamma   90.00
#
_symmetry.space_group_name_H-M   'P 1'
#
loop_
_entity.id
_entity.type
_entity.pdbx_description
1 polymer ?
#
loop_
_entity_poly.entity_id
_entity_poly.type
_entity_poly.pdbx_seq_one_letter_code
_entity_poly.pdbx_strand_id
1 'polypeptide(L)'
;MRYTSLVPRTPEPPQHGLVDRILGQGQRIHIPLGATCNNRCLFCMEDNRKARALVNGALTPERVRWILDSHRDAEELCFTSGEPTLHPMLPTFIQWAKDAGCKRVSLMTNGRRLAYAPYTKALVRAGLQLVYISIHGVSAKMHDGLTRTPGSFVQTLEGVRIAASFSSLRVHTSTVVTRRNMSYLFEIYDKLIEMGVQQTVFNALQIQGGASKHFPSMVPQYREIRHQFERLLHLARNGGARAFLVDVPPCISHGLPDINRGFVEKHVHFEPETHGVSPPGATLCEGSDGVCAIRTDSLDATFRTFGPHCPSCRYKPVCPGVFPRYVQQFGWDEFIPVE
;
A
#
# COMPACT_ATOMS: atom_id res chain seq x y z
N MET A 1 -33.47 -0.88 0.29
CA MET A 1 -32.68 -1.91 -0.43
C MET A 1 -31.89 -2.70 0.59
N ARG A 2 -32.23 -3.97 0.81
CA ARG A 2 -31.47 -4.86 1.71
C ARG A 2 -30.16 -5.17 1.01
N TYR A 3 -29.03 -4.69 1.55
CA TYR A 3 -27.72 -5.21 1.20
C TYR A 3 -27.73 -6.68 1.61
N THR A 4 -27.98 -7.59 0.66
CA THR A 4 -27.71 -9.02 0.85
C THR A 4 -26.28 -9.11 1.35
N SER A 5 -26.10 -9.71 2.52
CA SER A 5 -24.83 -9.73 3.24
C SER A 5 -23.76 -10.43 2.40
N LEU A 6 -23.02 -9.65 1.62
CA LEU A 6 -21.78 -10.06 0.97
C LEU A 6 -20.70 -10.09 2.05
N VAL A 7 -20.91 -10.88 3.11
CA VAL A 7 -19.83 -11.23 4.02
C VAL A 7 -18.81 -11.96 3.15
N PRO A 8 -17.59 -11.43 2.97
CA PRO A 8 -16.59 -12.11 2.17
C PRO A 8 -16.41 -13.52 2.72
N ARG A 9 -16.55 -14.54 1.86
CA ARG A 9 -16.22 -15.92 2.25
C ARG A 9 -14.78 -15.92 2.79
N THR A 10 -14.58 -16.62 3.90
CA THR A 10 -13.23 -16.88 4.41
C THR A 10 -12.43 -17.51 3.27
N PRO A 11 -11.33 -16.89 2.81
CA PRO A 11 -10.52 -17.51 1.77
C PRO A 11 -9.93 -18.81 2.33
N GLU A 12 -9.68 -19.76 1.44
CA GLU A 12 -9.03 -21.01 1.82
C GLU A 12 -7.65 -20.70 2.43
N PRO A 13 -7.21 -21.50 3.43
CA PRO A 13 -5.87 -21.36 3.96
C PRO A 13 -4.86 -21.49 2.83
N PRO A 14 -3.78 -20.69 2.87
CA PRO A 14 -2.77 -20.71 1.83
C PRO A 14 -2.17 -22.12 1.68
N GLN A 15 -2.06 -22.60 0.45
CA GLN A 15 -1.48 -23.92 0.14
C GLN A 15 0.03 -23.98 0.40
N HIS A 16 0.69 -22.82 0.44
CA HIS A 16 2.14 -22.67 0.60
C HIS A 16 2.46 -21.82 1.82
N GLY A 17 3.60 -22.10 2.46
CA GLY A 17 4.08 -21.34 3.61
C GLY A 17 4.40 -19.88 3.27
N LEU A 18 4.60 -19.05 4.30
CA LEU A 18 4.87 -17.61 4.11
C LEU A 18 6.06 -17.34 3.17
N VAL A 19 7.17 -18.09 3.31
CA VAL A 19 8.38 -17.89 2.50
C VAL A 19 8.09 -18.14 1.03
N ASP A 20 7.48 -19.28 0.70
CA ASP A 20 7.13 -19.65 -0.67
C ASP A 20 6.18 -18.64 -1.30
N ARG A 21 5.21 -18.14 -0.53
CA ARG A 21 4.29 -17.09 -1.00
C ARG A 21 5.00 -15.76 -1.28
N ILE A 22 6.04 -15.41 -0.51
CA ILE A 22 6.84 -14.20 -0.76
C ILE A 22 7.72 -14.39 -2.00
N LEU A 23 8.28 -15.59 -2.19
CA LEU A 23 9.16 -15.90 -3.32
C LEU A 23 8.40 -16.09 -4.63
N GLY A 24 7.19 -16.64 -4.59
CA GLY A 24 6.35 -16.91 -5.75
C GLY A 24 5.49 -15.74 -6.24
N GLN A 25 5.73 -14.52 -5.76
CA GLN A 25 4.97 -13.34 -6.20
C GLN A 25 5.22 -13.04 -7.68
N GLY A 26 4.16 -12.73 -8.42
CA GLY A 26 4.27 -12.14 -9.73
C GLY A 26 4.81 -10.71 -9.65
N GLN A 27 5.44 -10.25 -10.73
CA GLN A 27 5.95 -8.89 -10.81
C GLN A 27 4.80 -7.88 -10.78
N ARG A 28 4.90 -6.87 -9.92
CA ARG A 28 4.02 -5.70 -9.91
C ARG A 28 4.77 -4.47 -10.40
N ILE A 29 4.16 -3.70 -11.27
CA ILE A 29 4.73 -2.45 -11.78
C ILE A 29 3.95 -1.26 -11.24
N HIS A 30 4.65 -0.34 -10.60
CA HIS A 30 4.09 0.89 -10.06
C HIS A 30 4.41 2.05 -11.01
N ILE A 31 3.37 2.78 -11.44
CA ILE A 31 3.51 3.98 -12.26
C ILE A 31 3.15 5.21 -11.38
N PRO A 32 4.14 5.95 -10.87
CA PRO A 32 3.92 7.04 -9.92
C PRO A 32 3.45 8.33 -10.61
N LEU A 33 2.15 8.44 -10.91
CA LEU A 33 1.59 9.57 -11.66
C LEU A 33 1.29 10.82 -10.82
N GLY A 34 1.07 10.67 -9.52
CA GLY A 34 0.62 11.78 -8.68
C GLY A 34 1.72 12.77 -8.34
N ALA A 35 2.03 13.70 -9.24
CA ALA A 35 2.94 14.81 -8.96
C ALA A 35 2.46 15.68 -7.77
N THR A 36 1.15 15.82 -7.63
CA THR A 36 0.49 16.54 -6.53
C THR A 36 -0.38 15.61 -5.70
N CYS A 37 -0.77 16.05 -4.49
CA CYS A 37 -1.67 15.32 -3.62
C CYS A 37 -2.57 16.30 -2.86
N ASN A 38 -3.87 16.01 -2.84
CA ASN A 38 -4.89 16.80 -2.16
C ASN A 38 -5.04 16.47 -0.65
N ASN A 39 -4.31 15.48 -0.14
CA ASN A 39 -4.10 15.25 1.31
C ASN A 39 -2.72 15.75 1.74
N ARG A 40 -2.47 15.92 3.04
CA ARG A 40 -1.17 16.30 3.66
C ARG A 40 -0.80 15.39 4.84
N CYS A 41 -0.83 14.08 4.60
CA CYS A 41 -0.69 13.06 5.66
C CYS A 41 0.58 13.22 6.49
N LEU A 42 0.45 13.13 7.82
CA LEU A 42 1.57 13.26 8.77
C LEU A 42 2.64 12.18 8.60
N PHE A 43 2.26 11.02 8.09
CA PHE A 43 3.15 9.85 7.95
C PHE A 43 3.60 9.60 6.50
N CYS A 44 3.31 10.50 5.56
CA CYS A 44 3.60 10.26 4.14
C CYS A 44 5.11 10.04 3.93
N MET A 45 5.48 8.94 3.25
CA MET A 45 6.86 8.69 2.85
C MET A 45 7.34 9.73 1.84
N GLU A 46 6.45 10.13 0.92
CA GLU A 46 6.68 11.13 -0.12
C GLU A 46 6.36 12.56 0.37
N ASP A 47 6.86 12.93 1.56
CA ASP A 47 6.56 14.24 2.14
C ASP A 47 7.23 15.39 1.36
N ASN A 48 8.35 15.10 0.67
CA ASN A 48 9.04 16.07 -0.17
C ASN A 48 8.27 16.27 -1.48
N ARG A 49 7.24 17.13 -1.39
CA ARG A 49 6.32 17.40 -2.50
C ARG A 49 7.01 18.02 -3.72
N LYS A 50 8.07 18.81 -3.52
CA LYS A 50 8.81 19.45 -4.61
C LYS A 50 9.56 18.38 -5.41
N ALA A 51 10.30 17.50 -4.72
CA ALA A 51 10.99 16.39 -5.37
C ALA A 51 10.00 15.45 -6.08
N ARG A 52 8.90 15.06 -5.41
CA ARG A 52 7.86 14.24 -6.04
C ARG A 52 7.27 14.90 -7.29
N ALA A 53 6.97 16.19 -7.25
CA ALA A 53 6.42 16.90 -8.40
C ALA A 53 7.38 16.92 -9.59
N LEU A 54 8.69 17.06 -9.33
CA LEU A 54 9.72 16.99 -10.37
C LEU A 54 9.83 15.58 -10.97
N VAL A 55 9.90 14.55 -10.14
CA VAL A 55 10.03 13.15 -10.57
C VAL A 55 8.80 12.68 -11.35
N ASN A 56 7.63 12.78 -10.73
CA ASN A 56 6.40 12.27 -11.33
C ASN A 56 5.94 13.15 -12.49
N GLY A 57 6.21 14.45 -12.44
CA GLY A 57 5.89 15.37 -13.54
C GLY A 57 6.71 15.11 -14.81
N ALA A 58 7.84 14.41 -14.69
CA ALA A 58 8.65 13.99 -15.82
C ALA A 58 8.23 12.62 -16.39
N LEU A 59 7.22 11.94 -15.83
CA LEU A 59 6.60 10.77 -16.47
C LEU A 59 5.62 11.22 -17.54
N THR A 60 6.14 11.45 -18.75
CA THR A 60 5.35 11.84 -19.91
C THR A 60 4.47 10.68 -20.40
N PRO A 61 3.42 10.96 -21.22
CA PRO A 61 2.60 9.92 -21.82
C PRO A 61 3.42 8.87 -22.61
N GLU A 62 4.50 9.29 -23.28
CA GLU A 62 5.39 8.41 -24.04
C GLU A 62 6.10 7.43 -23.11
N ARG A 63 6.64 7.91 -21.99
CA ARG A 63 7.27 7.08 -20.96
C ARG A 63 6.29 6.11 -20.33
N VAL A 64 5.07 6.56 -20.02
CA VAL A 64 4.01 5.68 -19.50
C VAL A 64 3.70 4.59 -20.52
N ARG A 65 3.58 4.92 -21.81
CA ARG A 65 3.35 3.94 -22.87
C ARG A 65 4.50 2.93 -22.96
N TRP A 66 5.74 3.41 -22.94
CA TRP A 66 6.92 2.54 -22.92
C TRP A 66 6.91 1.56 -21.74
N ILE A 67 6.62 2.04 -20.52
CA ILE A 67 6.53 1.18 -19.32
C ILE A 67 5.47 0.08 -19.53
N LEU A 68 4.29 0.46 -20.04
CA LEU A 68 3.20 -0.48 -20.31
C LEU A 68 3.57 -1.53 -21.35
N ASP A 69 4.23 -1.11 -22.44
CA ASP A 69 4.62 -1.99 -23.53
C ASP A 69 5.74 -2.97 -23.12
N SER A 70 6.68 -2.50 -22.30
CA SER A 70 7.81 -3.31 -21.81
C SER A 70 7.44 -4.29 -20.70
N HIS A 71 6.27 -4.16 -20.06
CA HIS A 71 5.91 -4.93 -18.86
C HIS A 71 4.52 -5.57 -18.93
N ARG A 72 4.08 -5.99 -20.12
CA ARG A 72 2.76 -6.60 -20.33
C ARG A 72 2.53 -7.89 -19.54
N ASP A 73 3.60 -8.63 -19.25
CA ASP A 73 3.54 -9.90 -18.53
C ASP A 73 3.42 -9.75 -17.00
N ALA A 74 3.57 -8.52 -16.48
CA ALA A 74 3.40 -8.23 -15.07
C ALA A 74 2.05 -8.74 -14.55
N GLU A 75 2.03 -9.25 -13.32
CA GLU A 75 0.79 -9.69 -12.69
C GLU A 75 -0.16 -8.50 -12.49
N GLU A 76 0.41 -7.33 -12.20
CA GLU A 76 -0.35 -6.13 -11.93
C GLU A 76 0.41 -4.86 -12.32
N LEU A 77 -0.32 -3.93 -12.96
CA LEU A 77 0.10 -2.56 -13.18
C LEU A 77 -0.74 -1.63 -12.31
N CYS A 78 -0.07 -0.91 -11.42
CA CYS A 78 -0.68 -0.06 -10.39
C CYS A 78 -0.30 1.40 -10.58
N PHE A 79 -1.29 2.26 -10.80
CA PHE A 79 -1.09 3.70 -10.78
C PHE A 79 -1.07 4.21 -9.34
N THR A 80 -0.05 4.99 -8.97
CA THR A 80 0.22 5.34 -7.57
C THR A 80 0.90 6.72 -7.40
N SER A 81 1.44 6.96 -6.21
CA SER A 81 2.18 8.15 -5.75
C SER A 81 1.32 9.41 -5.66
N GLY A 82 1.64 10.29 -4.71
CA GLY A 82 0.90 11.53 -4.45
C GLY A 82 -0.61 11.30 -4.37
N GLU A 83 -1.37 11.81 -5.35
CA GLU A 83 -2.72 11.36 -5.62
C GLU A 83 -2.91 11.17 -7.14
N PRO A 84 -2.85 9.92 -7.66
CA PRO A 84 -2.88 9.67 -9.10
C PRO A 84 -4.21 10.09 -9.74
N THR A 85 -5.30 10.08 -8.98
CA THR A 85 -6.60 10.52 -9.51
C THR A 85 -6.60 12.00 -9.89
N LEU A 86 -5.64 12.82 -9.46
CA LEU A 86 -5.53 14.21 -9.93
C LEU A 86 -4.97 14.32 -11.36
N HIS A 87 -4.33 13.28 -11.88
CA HIS A 87 -3.74 13.29 -13.22
C HIS A 87 -4.83 13.29 -14.31
N PRO A 88 -4.85 14.26 -15.25
CA PRO A 88 -5.93 14.39 -16.23
C PRO A 88 -6.00 13.20 -17.20
N MET A 89 -4.86 12.58 -17.51
CA MET A 89 -4.80 11.43 -18.42
C MET A 89 -4.96 10.07 -17.74
N LEU A 90 -5.24 10.01 -16.42
CA LEU A 90 -5.39 8.72 -15.74
C LEU A 90 -6.39 7.78 -16.43
N PRO A 91 -7.59 8.22 -16.89
CA PRO A 91 -8.50 7.34 -17.63
C PRO A 91 -7.87 6.78 -18.91
N THR A 92 -7.12 7.61 -19.65
CA THR A 92 -6.42 7.21 -20.87
C THR A 92 -5.34 6.16 -20.58
N PHE A 93 -4.55 6.34 -19.53
CA PHE A 93 -3.50 5.38 -19.16
C PHE A 93 -4.05 4.04 -18.68
N ILE A 94 -5.18 4.06 -17.96
CA ILE A 94 -5.91 2.83 -17.60
C ILE A 94 -6.39 2.10 -18.86
N GLN A 95 -6.92 2.83 -19.83
CA GLN A 95 -7.34 2.25 -21.11
C GLN A 95 -6.16 1.66 -21.88
N TRP A 96 -5.01 2.36 -21.95
CA TRP A 96 -3.81 1.82 -22.57
C TRP A 96 -3.32 0.54 -21.89
N ALA A 97 -3.32 0.49 -20.56
CA ALA A 97 -2.94 -0.72 -19.83
C ALA A 97 -3.89 -1.89 -20.14
N LYS A 98 -5.20 -1.62 -20.22
CA LYS A 98 -6.19 -2.64 -20.62
C LYS A 98 -5.94 -3.13 -22.05
N ASP A 99 -5.73 -2.21 -23.00
CA ASP A 99 -5.54 -2.52 -24.42
C ASP A 99 -4.21 -3.25 -24.68
N ALA A 100 -3.19 -2.99 -23.85
CA ALA A 100 -1.93 -3.71 -23.88
C ALA A 100 -2.04 -5.16 -23.35
N GLY A 101 -3.19 -5.56 -22.82
CA GLY A 101 -3.46 -6.93 -22.34
C GLY A 101 -2.98 -7.20 -20.92
N CYS A 102 -2.74 -6.16 -20.11
CA CYS A 102 -2.25 -6.32 -18.75
C CYS A 102 -3.22 -7.15 -17.90
N LYS A 103 -2.70 -8.14 -17.17
CA LYS A 103 -3.51 -9.12 -16.40
C LYS A 103 -4.40 -8.44 -15.35
N ARG A 104 -3.88 -7.41 -14.68
CA ARG A 104 -4.59 -6.64 -13.65
C ARG A 104 -4.19 -5.17 -13.71
N VAL A 105 -5.17 -4.29 -13.87
CA VAL A 105 -4.99 -2.83 -13.78
C VAL A 105 -5.57 -2.31 -12.48
N SER A 106 -4.73 -1.63 -11.69
CA SER A 106 -5.12 -1.14 -10.37
C SER A 106 -4.70 0.30 -10.08
N LEU A 107 -5.23 0.84 -8.98
CA LEU A 107 -5.05 2.21 -8.56
C LEU A 107 -4.91 2.30 -7.04
N MET A 108 -3.80 2.85 -6.55
CA MET A 108 -3.62 3.27 -5.16
C MET A 108 -4.01 4.74 -5.01
N THR A 109 -5.02 5.04 -4.19
CA THR A 109 -5.60 6.39 -4.10
C THR A 109 -6.09 6.68 -2.68
N ASN A 110 -6.18 7.94 -2.29
CA ASN A 110 -6.92 8.34 -1.10
C ASN A 110 -8.45 8.26 -1.27
N GLY A 111 -8.93 7.93 -2.48
CA GLY A 111 -10.34 7.65 -2.77
C GLY A 111 -11.23 8.87 -2.89
N ARG A 112 -10.74 10.08 -2.59
CA ARG A 112 -11.59 11.29 -2.52
C ARG A 112 -12.19 11.65 -3.87
N ARG A 113 -11.44 11.53 -4.97
CA ARG A 113 -11.97 11.80 -6.31
C ARG A 113 -12.94 10.70 -6.78
N LEU A 114 -12.94 9.52 -6.13
CA LEU A 114 -13.92 8.48 -6.43
C LEU A 114 -15.31 8.81 -5.89
N ALA A 115 -15.45 9.83 -5.03
CA ALA A 115 -16.73 10.35 -4.58
C ALA A 115 -17.54 11.01 -5.71
N TYR A 116 -16.92 11.30 -6.85
CA TYR A 116 -17.59 11.83 -8.04
C TYR A 116 -17.98 10.67 -8.95
N ALA A 117 -19.21 10.17 -8.84
CA ALA A 117 -19.67 8.97 -9.55
C ALA A 117 -19.39 8.95 -11.06
N PRO A 118 -19.57 10.05 -11.84
CA PRO A 118 -19.21 10.07 -13.26
C PRO A 118 -17.72 9.79 -13.51
N TYR A 119 -16.83 10.28 -12.64
CA TYR A 119 -15.39 10.05 -12.75
C TYR A 119 -15.04 8.59 -12.44
N THR A 120 -15.56 8.02 -11.36
CA THR A 120 -15.35 6.60 -11.02
C THR A 120 -15.86 5.69 -12.15
N LYS A 121 -17.03 6.00 -12.71
CA LYS A 121 -17.59 5.29 -13.86
C LYS A 121 -16.67 5.37 -15.09
N ALA A 122 -16.02 6.50 -15.33
CA ALA A 122 -15.07 6.65 -16.43
C ALA A 122 -13.83 5.76 -16.24
N LEU A 123 -13.29 5.67 -15.01
CA LEU A 123 -12.15 4.79 -14.72
C LEU A 123 -12.52 3.30 -14.89
N VAL A 124 -13.70 2.90 -14.41
CA VAL A 124 -14.20 1.52 -14.58
C VAL A 124 -14.39 1.19 -16.06
N ARG A 125 -14.98 2.10 -16.85
CA ARG A 125 -15.14 1.94 -18.31
C ARG A 125 -13.78 1.80 -19.02
N ALA A 126 -12.80 2.59 -18.60
CA ALA A 126 -11.45 2.52 -19.13
C ALA A 126 -10.74 1.18 -18.83
N GLY A 127 -11.23 0.38 -17.87
CA GLY A 127 -10.66 -0.92 -17.55
C GLY A 127 -10.07 -1.06 -16.15
N LEU A 128 -10.32 -0.12 -15.24
CA LEU A 128 -9.87 -0.25 -13.86
C LEU A 128 -10.56 -1.44 -13.18
N GLN A 129 -9.77 -2.37 -12.63
CA GLN A 129 -10.27 -3.61 -12.03
C GLN A 129 -10.13 -3.65 -10.50
N LEU A 130 -9.19 -2.88 -9.94
CA LEU A 130 -8.89 -2.90 -8.51
C LEU A 130 -8.49 -1.51 -8.00
N VAL A 131 -9.06 -1.10 -6.86
CA VAL A 131 -8.59 0.07 -6.11
C VAL A 131 -8.06 -0.33 -4.74
N TYR A 132 -7.00 0.33 -4.30
CA TYR A 132 -6.50 0.32 -2.94
C TYR A 132 -6.74 1.70 -2.34
N ILE A 133 -7.81 1.83 -1.55
CA ILE A 133 -8.23 3.12 -0.98
C ILE A 133 -7.59 3.31 0.39
N SER A 134 -6.79 4.37 0.52
CA SER A 134 -6.14 4.74 1.77
C SER A 134 -7.15 5.36 2.75
N ILE A 135 -7.35 4.70 3.88
CA ILE A 135 -8.24 5.15 4.95
C ILE A 135 -7.62 4.86 6.32
N HIS A 136 -7.61 5.85 7.21
CA HIS A 136 -6.73 5.82 8.39
C HIS A 136 -7.43 6.00 9.73
N GLY A 137 -8.75 5.94 9.77
CA GLY A 137 -9.48 6.10 11.02
C GLY A 137 -10.97 5.84 10.88
N VAL A 138 -11.65 5.82 12.02
CA VAL A 138 -13.09 5.53 12.14
C VAL A 138 -14.00 6.76 12.10
N SER A 139 -13.41 7.95 12.22
CA SER A 139 -14.10 9.24 12.29
C SER A 139 -13.34 10.33 11.55
N ALA A 140 -14.05 11.42 11.22
CA ALA A 140 -13.45 12.60 10.59
C ALA A 140 -12.33 13.18 11.45
N LYS A 141 -12.53 13.31 12.76
CA LYS A 141 -11.50 13.79 13.69
C LYS A 141 -10.19 12.99 13.57
N MET A 142 -10.28 11.67 13.51
CA MET A 142 -9.10 10.79 13.44
C MET A 142 -8.47 10.82 12.05
N HIS A 143 -9.24 10.54 11.01
CA HIS A 143 -8.73 10.44 9.65
C HIS A 143 -8.25 11.81 9.14
N ASP A 144 -9.05 12.87 9.27
CA ASP A 144 -8.66 14.22 8.82
C ASP A 144 -7.49 14.76 9.64
N GLY A 145 -7.39 14.39 10.92
CA GLY A 145 -6.25 14.72 11.77
C GLY A 145 -4.95 14.08 11.29
N LEU A 146 -5.02 12.86 10.76
CA LEU A 146 -3.90 12.12 10.19
C LEU A 146 -3.54 12.60 8.78
N THR A 147 -4.54 12.81 7.91
CA THR A 147 -4.36 13.31 6.54
C THR A 147 -4.12 14.82 6.48
N ARG A 148 -4.35 15.53 7.59
CA ARG A 148 -4.29 17.00 7.71
C ARG A 148 -5.15 17.69 6.65
N THR A 149 -6.33 17.16 6.39
CA THR A 149 -7.23 17.69 5.37
C THR A 149 -8.69 17.54 5.82
N PRO A 150 -9.32 18.63 6.29
CA PRO A 150 -10.72 18.60 6.72
C PRO A 150 -11.66 18.09 5.63
N GLY A 151 -12.60 17.23 6.00
CA GLY A 151 -13.58 16.62 5.10
C GLY A 151 -13.04 15.42 4.30
N SER A 152 -11.75 15.09 4.40
CA SER A 152 -11.17 13.97 3.65
C SER A 152 -11.82 12.64 4.00
N PHE A 153 -12.16 12.40 5.27
CA PHE A 153 -12.80 11.18 5.72
C PHE A 153 -14.15 10.93 5.04
N VAL A 154 -15.04 11.92 5.10
CA VAL A 154 -16.39 11.82 4.53
C VAL A 154 -16.30 11.60 3.02
N GLN A 155 -15.43 12.35 2.35
CA GLN A 155 -15.23 12.22 0.92
C GLN A 155 -14.62 10.86 0.53
N THR A 156 -13.65 10.35 1.29
CA THR A 156 -13.06 9.02 1.07
C THR A 156 -14.09 7.91 1.29
N LEU A 157 -14.92 7.99 2.34
CA LEU A 157 -15.99 7.00 2.55
C LEU A 157 -17.02 7.00 1.41
N GLU A 158 -17.38 8.18 0.90
CA GLU A 158 -18.25 8.27 -0.27
C GLU A 158 -17.59 7.66 -1.52
N GLY A 159 -16.28 7.86 -1.68
CA GLY A 159 -15.50 7.19 -2.71
C GLY A 159 -15.48 5.67 -2.60
N VAL A 160 -15.34 5.13 -1.37
CA VAL A 160 -15.45 3.68 -1.09
C VAL A 160 -16.85 3.19 -1.48
N ARG A 161 -17.90 3.88 -1.04
CA ARG A 161 -19.30 3.51 -1.31
C ARG A 161 -19.60 3.47 -2.81
N ILE A 162 -19.18 4.49 -3.55
CA ILE A 162 -19.36 4.54 -5.01
C ILE A 162 -18.55 3.45 -5.69
N ALA A 163 -17.27 3.26 -5.34
CA ALA A 163 -16.44 2.23 -5.93
C ALA A 163 -17.03 0.82 -5.71
N ALA A 164 -17.50 0.53 -4.49
CA ALA A 164 -18.10 -0.75 -4.12
C ALA A 164 -19.45 -1.01 -4.82
N SER A 165 -20.09 0.01 -5.38
CA SER A 165 -21.34 -0.15 -6.15
C SER A 165 -21.11 -0.77 -7.54
N PHE A 166 -19.87 -0.83 -8.02
CA PHE A 166 -19.52 -1.45 -9.31
C PHE A 166 -19.09 -2.90 -9.09
N SER A 167 -19.87 -3.86 -9.57
CA SER A 167 -19.55 -5.30 -9.46
C SER A 167 -18.24 -5.71 -10.17
N SER A 168 -17.82 -4.95 -11.18
CA SER A 168 -16.57 -5.17 -11.92
C SER A 168 -15.35 -4.54 -11.28
N LEU A 169 -15.50 -3.79 -10.19
CA LEU A 169 -14.41 -3.11 -9.49
C LEU A 169 -14.20 -3.73 -8.11
N ARG A 170 -13.02 -4.31 -7.87
CA ARG A 170 -12.63 -4.74 -6.54
C ARG A 170 -12.15 -3.53 -5.73
N VAL A 171 -12.57 -3.47 -4.47
CA VAL A 171 -12.25 -2.42 -3.52
C VAL A 171 -11.49 -3.03 -2.36
N HIS A 172 -10.19 -2.78 -2.35
CA HIS A 172 -9.34 -3.06 -1.21
C HIS A 172 -9.05 -1.73 -0.49
N THR A 173 -8.72 -1.80 0.79
CA THR A 173 -8.31 -0.62 1.56
C THR A 173 -6.93 -0.81 2.17
N SER A 174 -6.30 0.32 2.46
CA SER A 174 -4.99 0.39 3.08
C SER A 174 -5.04 1.35 4.26
N THR A 175 -4.73 0.84 5.45
CA THR A 175 -4.61 1.61 6.69
C THR A 175 -3.16 1.62 7.10
N VAL A 176 -2.52 2.79 7.16
CA VAL A 176 -1.23 2.94 7.83
C VAL A 176 -1.48 2.97 9.33
N VAL A 177 -0.88 2.02 10.05
CA VAL A 177 -1.04 1.87 11.50
C VAL A 177 -0.11 2.84 12.22
N THR A 178 -0.70 3.67 13.06
CA THR A 178 -0.03 4.73 13.83
C THR A 178 -0.45 4.62 15.29
N ARG A 179 0.31 5.26 16.20
CA ARG A 179 -0.10 5.42 17.61
C ARG A 179 -1.51 5.99 17.78
N ARG A 180 -2.00 6.78 16.81
CA ARG A 180 -3.30 7.46 16.91
C ARG A 180 -4.49 6.62 16.46
N ASN A 181 -4.27 5.53 15.73
CA ASN A 181 -5.35 4.67 15.21
C ASN A 181 -5.19 3.18 15.53
N MET A 182 -4.05 2.73 16.05
CA MET A 182 -3.80 1.31 16.32
C MET A 182 -4.81 0.67 17.28
N SER A 183 -5.38 1.44 18.22
CA SER A 183 -6.40 0.89 19.14
C SER A 183 -7.77 0.68 18.47
N TYR A 184 -7.92 1.07 17.21
CA TYR A 184 -9.19 1.07 16.46
C TYR A 184 -9.15 0.16 15.22
N LEU A 185 -8.18 -0.76 15.11
CA LEU A 185 -8.05 -1.58 13.88
C LEU A 185 -9.33 -2.38 13.60
N PHE A 186 -9.95 -2.94 14.64
CA PHE A 186 -11.19 -3.70 14.51
C PHE A 186 -12.33 -2.83 13.97
N GLU A 187 -12.54 -1.65 14.55
CA GLU A 187 -13.61 -0.73 14.15
C GLU A 187 -13.39 -0.16 12.74
N ILE A 188 -12.13 0.02 12.33
CA ILE A 188 -11.79 0.35 10.94
C ILE A 188 -12.17 -0.82 10.03
N TYR A 189 -11.76 -2.04 10.38
CA TYR A 189 -12.06 -3.25 9.61
C TYR A 189 -13.57 -3.47 9.45
N ASP A 190 -14.30 -3.48 10.57
CA ASP A 190 -15.73 -3.75 10.65
C ASP A 190 -16.54 -2.76 9.80
N LYS A 191 -16.23 -1.47 9.92
CA LYS A 191 -16.87 -0.44 9.09
C LYS A 191 -16.62 -0.64 7.59
N LEU A 192 -15.40 -1.05 7.21
CA LEU A 192 -15.03 -1.18 5.80
C LEU A 192 -15.67 -2.41 5.16
N ILE A 193 -15.72 -3.54 5.86
CA ILE A 193 -16.39 -4.74 5.34
C ILE A 193 -17.90 -4.52 5.20
N GLU A 194 -18.54 -3.78 6.11
CA GLU A 194 -19.96 -3.38 6.00
C GLU A 194 -20.22 -2.56 4.73
N MET A 195 -19.23 -1.80 4.26
CA MET A 195 -19.31 -0.98 3.06
C MET A 195 -19.02 -1.77 1.76
N GLY A 196 -18.79 -3.08 1.84
CA GLY A 196 -18.50 -3.92 0.67
C GLY A 196 -17.03 -3.97 0.27
N VAL A 197 -16.12 -3.52 1.13
CA VAL A 197 -14.67 -3.69 0.92
C VAL A 197 -14.32 -5.17 1.03
N GLN A 198 -13.68 -5.72 0.00
CA GLN A 198 -13.35 -7.15 -0.04
C GLN A 198 -12.07 -7.49 0.76
N GLN A 199 -11.17 -6.53 0.97
CA GLN A 199 -9.90 -6.76 1.65
C GLN A 199 -9.37 -5.50 2.31
N THR A 200 -8.86 -5.64 3.53
CA THR A 200 -8.28 -4.53 4.30
C THR A 200 -6.83 -4.84 4.64
N VAL A 201 -5.93 -3.95 4.28
CA VAL A 201 -4.51 -4.08 4.60
C VAL A 201 -4.15 -3.08 5.71
N PHE A 202 -3.44 -3.56 6.72
CA PHE A 202 -2.89 -2.78 7.82
C PHE A 202 -1.37 -2.76 7.66
N ASN A 203 -0.83 -1.61 7.30
CA ASN A 203 0.58 -1.42 6.99
C ASN A 203 1.26 -0.83 8.21
N ALA A 204 2.32 -1.46 8.70
CA ALA A 204 3.21 -0.78 9.62
C ALA A 204 3.87 0.42 8.94
N LEU A 205 4.23 1.43 9.73
CA LEU A 205 4.81 2.66 9.22
C LEU A 205 6.17 2.40 8.57
N GLN A 206 6.28 2.78 7.32
CA GLN A 206 7.56 2.99 6.64
C GLN A 206 8.18 4.27 7.22
N ILE A 207 9.28 4.15 7.97
CA ILE A 207 9.82 5.23 8.83
C ILE A 207 10.72 6.16 8.02
N GLN A 208 10.10 6.77 7.01
CA GLN A 208 10.68 7.74 6.10
C GLN A 208 9.79 8.98 6.06
N GLY A 209 10.28 10.08 5.45
CA GLY A 209 9.52 11.31 5.28
C GLY A 209 8.81 11.78 6.56
N GLY A 210 7.48 11.96 6.47
CA GLY A 210 6.65 12.47 7.55
C GLY A 210 6.64 11.56 8.79
N ALA A 211 6.65 10.24 8.60
CA ALA A 211 6.68 9.28 9.71
C ALA A 211 7.97 9.44 10.53
N SER A 212 9.10 9.67 9.86
CA SER A 212 10.38 9.96 10.50
C SER A 212 10.33 11.31 11.23
N LYS A 213 9.82 12.38 10.59
CA LYS A 213 9.70 13.72 11.21
C LYS A 213 8.80 13.75 12.46
N HIS A 214 7.75 12.93 12.48
CA HIS A 214 6.76 12.90 13.56
C HIS A 214 6.84 11.64 14.44
N PHE A 215 8.01 10.97 14.45
CA PHE A 215 8.20 9.65 15.05
C PHE A 215 7.54 9.47 16.43
N PRO A 216 7.80 10.32 17.46
CA PRO A 216 7.25 10.10 18.80
C PRO A 216 5.73 10.12 18.85
N SER A 217 5.07 10.83 17.94
CA SER A 217 3.62 10.93 17.90
C SER A 217 2.94 9.92 16.97
N MET A 218 3.72 9.28 16.07
CA MET A 218 3.19 8.47 14.97
C MET A 218 3.55 6.99 15.08
N VAL A 219 4.79 6.65 15.38
CA VAL A 219 5.34 5.30 15.20
C VAL A 219 5.14 4.47 16.48
N PRO A 220 4.24 3.48 16.51
CA PRO A 220 4.11 2.55 17.62
C PRO A 220 5.18 1.46 17.54
N GLN A 221 5.31 0.65 18.59
CA GLN A 221 6.15 -0.54 18.53
C GLN A 221 5.48 -1.64 17.70
N TYR A 222 6.27 -2.49 17.04
CA TYR A 222 5.74 -3.61 16.26
C TYR A 222 4.96 -4.60 17.12
N ARG A 223 5.40 -4.89 18.35
CA ARG A 223 4.64 -5.72 19.30
C ARG A 223 3.26 -5.13 19.65
N GLU A 224 3.16 -3.80 19.74
CA GLU A 224 1.88 -3.13 19.99
C GLU A 224 0.95 -3.26 18.78
N ILE A 225 1.48 -3.06 17.56
CA ILE A 225 0.74 -3.30 16.31
C ILE A 225 0.23 -4.74 16.25
N ARG A 226 1.12 -5.71 16.49
CA ARG A 226 0.79 -7.15 16.50
C ARG A 226 -0.34 -7.44 17.47
N HIS A 227 -0.23 -6.98 18.72
CA HIS A 227 -1.25 -7.21 19.74
C HIS A 227 -2.62 -6.63 19.35
N GLN A 228 -2.67 -5.41 18.81
CA GLN A 228 -3.94 -4.84 18.34
C GLN A 228 -4.50 -5.58 17.12
N PHE A 229 -3.62 -6.11 16.26
CA PHE A 229 -4.04 -6.92 15.13
C PHE A 229 -4.58 -8.30 15.58
N GLU A 230 -3.95 -8.96 16.54
CA GLU A 230 -4.48 -10.20 17.16
C GLU A 230 -5.88 -9.96 17.75
N ARG A 231 -6.06 -8.83 18.44
CA ARG A 231 -7.36 -8.42 18.97
C ARG A 231 -8.39 -8.22 17.86
N LEU A 232 -8.02 -7.60 16.73
CA LEU A 232 -8.91 -7.51 15.56
C LEU A 232 -9.33 -8.89 15.08
N LEU A 233 -8.38 -9.81 14.91
CA LEU A 233 -8.68 -11.16 14.41
C LEU A 233 -9.64 -11.89 15.36
N HIS A 234 -9.45 -11.76 16.67
CA HIS A 234 -10.34 -12.34 17.68
C HIS A 234 -11.77 -11.75 17.63
N LEU A 235 -11.91 -10.43 17.44
CA LEU A 235 -13.21 -9.76 17.44
C LEU A 235 -13.98 -9.95 16.12
N ALA A 236 -13.30 -10.14 15.01
CA ALA A 236 -13.92 -10.36 13.71
C ALA A 236 -14.57 -11.76 13.66
N ARG A 237 -15.89 -11.83 13.39
CA ARG A 237 -16.69 -13.07 13.40
C ARG A 237 -16.13 -14.23 12.55
N ASN A 238 -15.34 -13.93 11.51
CA ASN A 238 -14.64 -14.91 10.66
C ASN A 238 -13.10 -14.87 10.83
N GLY A 239 -12.60 -14.47 12.01
CA GLY A 239 -11.17 -14.35 12.27
C GLY A 239 -10.47 -13.24 11.47
N GLY A 240 -11.23 -12.30 10.87
CA GLY A 240 -10.66 -11.26 10.01
C GLY A 240 -10.18 -11.79 8.67
N ALA A 241 -10.89 -12.74 8.06
CA ALA A 241 -10.46 -13.56 6.93
C ALA A 241 -9.80 -12.85 5.71
N ARG A 242 -9.98 -11.54 5.54
CA ARG A 242 -9.32 -10.73 4.51
C ARG A 242 -8.67 -9.46 5.06
N ALA A 243 -8.29 -9.48 6.33
CA ALA A 243 -7.44 -8.50 6.97
C ALA A 243 -5.99 -8.98 6.93
N PHE A 244 -5.07 -8.12 6.49
CA PHE A 244 -3.66 -8.48 6.34
C PHE A 244 -2.79 -7.49 7.08
N LEU A 245 -1.87 -7.98 7.92
CA LEU A 245 -0.82 -7.17 8.50
C LEU A 245 0.42 -7.25 7.59
N VAL A 246 0.87 -6.11 7.09
CA VAL A 246 2.03 -5.98 6.18
C VAL A 246 3.05 -4.99 6.73
N ASP A 247 4.22 -4.90 6.09
CA ASP A 247 5.34 -4.03 6.49
C ASP A 247 5.95 -4.33 7.86
N VAL A 248 5.60 -5.45 8.48
CA VAL A 248 6.22 -5.96 9.71
C VAL A 248 7.26 -7.03 9.39
N PRO A 249 8.39 -7.09 10.12
CA PRO A 249 9.31 -8.21 9.98
C PRO A 249 8.59 -9.56 10.22
N PRO A 250 8.86 -10.61 9.43
CA PRO A 250 8.14 -11.88 9.54
C PRO A 250 8.22 -12.57 10.91
N CYS A 251 9.26 -12.28 11.70
CA CYS A 251 9.39 -12.73 13.09
C CYS A 251 8.38 -12.07 14.03
N ILE A 252 7.97 -10.82 13.76
CA ILE A 252 6.92 -10.13 14.52
C ILE A 252 5.56 -10.78 14.25
N SER A 253 5.25 -11.05 12.98
CA SER A 253 3.97 -11.65 12.59
C SER A 253 3.90 -13.16 12.82
N HIS A 254 4.97 -13.77 13.34
CA HIS A 254 4.99 -15.20 13.65
C HIS A 254 3.94 -15.56 14.70
N GLY A 255 3.25 -16.68 14.49
CA GLY A 255 2.13 -17.14 15.33
C GLY A 255 0.76 -16.57 14.95
N LEU A 256 0.70 -15.53 14.11
CA LEU A 256 -0.57 -15.12 13.50
C LEU A 256 -1.04 -16.19 12.48
N PRO A 257 -2.35 -16.31 12.21
CA PRO A 257 -2.83 -17.19 11.14
C PRO A 257 -2.18 -16.81 9.81
N ASP A 258 -1.65 -17.80 9.09
CA ASP A 258 -0.86 -17.56 7.87
C ASP A 258 -1.60 -16.79 6.78
N ILE A 259 -2.93 -16.90 6.72
CA ILE A 259 -3.75 -16.13 5.79
C ILE A 259 -3.70 -14.62 6.07
N ASN A 260 -3.53 -14.21 7.33
CA ASN A 260 -3.50 -12.80 7.74
C ASN A 260 -2.08 -12.21 7.77
N ARG A 261 -1.06 -13.07 7.64
CA ARG A 261 0.34 -12.67 7.49
C ARG A 261 0.56 -12.19 6.06
N GLY A 262 0.39 -10.90 5.88
CA GLY A 262 0.67 -10.25 4.62
C GLY A 262 2.15 -9.97 4.44
N PHE A 263 2.49 -9.56 3.23
CA PHE A 263 3.82 -9.12 2.85
C PHE A 263 3.69 -7.93 1.91
N VAL A 264 4.74 -7.14 1.82
CA VAL A 264 4.84 -6.14 0.77
C VAL A 264 5.04 -6.89 -0.54
N GLU A 265 4.17 -6.64 -1.51
CA GLU A 265 4.37 -7.15 -2.87
C GLU A 265 5.62 -6.49 -3.46
N LYS A 266 6.53 -7.31 -3.98
CA LYS A 266 7.70 -6.84 -4.72
C LYS A 266 7.21 -6.07 -5.94
N HIS A 267 7.59 -4.81 -6.02
CA HIS A 267 7.27 -3.98 -7.15
C HIS A 267 8.51 -3.33 -7.75
N VAL A 268 8.37 -2.97 -9.01
CA VAL A 268 9.29 -2.08 -9.72
C VAL A 268 8.53 -0.80 -10.04
N HIS A 269 9.12 0.35 -9.75
CA HIS A 269 8.62 1.62 -10.23
C HIS A 269 9.68 2.33 -11.05
N PHE A 270 9.27 3.29 -11.87
CA PHE A 270 10.16 4.00 -12.76
C PHE A 270 10.28 5.47 -12.36
N GLU A 271 11.52 5.96 -12.22
CA GLU A 271 11.85 7.37 -11.97
C GLU A 271 12.68 7.92 -13.13
N PRO A 272 12.62 9.22 -13.47
CA PRO A 272 13.49 9.80 -14.48
C PRO A 272 14.97 9.80 -14.05
N GLU A 273 15.89 9.54 -14.98
CA GLU A 273 17.35 9.52 -14.74
C GLU A 273 17.88 10.83 -14.13
N THR A 274 17.40 11.97 -14.62
CA THR A 274 17.94 13.29 -14.25
C THR A 274 17.43 13.79 -12.91
N HIS A 275 16.33 13.23 -12.39
CA HIS A 275 15.58 13.78 -11.25
C HIS A 275 15.27 12.75 -10.16
N GLY A 276 15.74 11.50 -10.30
CA GLY A 276 15.49 10.43 -9.32
C GLY A 276 15.78 10.85 -7.88
N VAL A 277 14.84 10.56 -6.99
CA VAL A 277 15.01 10.80 -5.53
C VAL A 277 15.54 9.55 -4.82
N SER A 278 15.53 8.43 -5.52
CA SER A 278 16.03 7.15 -5.02
C SER A 278 17.57 7.16 -4.87
N PRO A 279 18.10 6.52 -3.81
CA PRO A 279 19.53 6.51 -3.53
C PRO A 279 20.32 5.77 -4.64
N PRO A 280 21.59 6.12 -4.90
CA PRO A 280 22.38 5.60 -6.03
C PRO A 280 22.47 4.07 -6.14
N GLY A 281 22.28 3.32 -5.05
CA GLY A 281 22.30 1.86 -5.03
C GLY A 281 20.94 1.19 -5.28
N ALA A 282 19.85 1.95 -5.38
CA ALA A 282 18.51 1.42 -5.63
C ALA A 282 18.07 1.47 -7.11
N THR A 283 18.93 2.01 -7.97
CA THR A 283 18.59 2.43 -9.34
C THR A 283 19.25 1.51 -10.36
N LEU A 284 18.43 0.88 -11.22
CA LEU A 284 18.88 0.18 -12.42
C LEU A 284 18.35 0.94 -13.63
N CYS A 285 19.23 1.52 -14.44
CA CYS A 285 18.83 2.16 -15.69
C CYS A 285 18.49 1.07 -16.72
N GLU A 286 17.21 0.96 -17.10
CA GLU A 286 16.79 0.14 -18.23
C GLU A 286 16.64 1.04 -19.45
N GLY A 287 17.12 0.57 -20.61
CA GLY A 287 17.46 1.42 -21.76
C GLY A 287 16.32 2.20 -22.43
N SER A 288 16.77 3.30 -23.09
CA SER A 288 16.12 4.20 -24.05
C SER A 288 14.73 4.76 -23.71
N ASP A 289 14.64 5.57 -22.66
CA ASP A 289 13.73 6.75 -22.59
C ASP A 289 14.01 7.68 -21.38
N GLY A 290 15.20 7.54 -20.77
CA GLY A 290 15.64 8.37 -19.64
C GLY A 290 14.87 8.10 -18.34
N VAL A 291 14.45 6.85 -18.12
CA VAL A 291 13.82 6.37 -16.88
C VAL A 291 14.61 5.19 -16.30
N CYS A 292 14.68 5.13 -14.98
CA CYS A 292 15.35 4.07 -14.22
C CYS A 292 14.32 3.22 -13.47
N ALA A 293 14.51 1.91 -13.51
CA ALA A 293 13.81 0.97 -12.67
C ALA A 293 14.34 1.06 -11.23
N ILE A 294 13.44 1.25 -10.28
CA ILE A 294 13.69 1.19 -8.85
C ILE A 294 12.94 -0.02 -8.31
N ARG A 295 13.67 -0.91 -7.64
CA ARG A 295 13.11 -2.14 -7.10
C ARG A 295 12.98 -2.07 -5.59
N THR A 296 11.90 -2.66 -5.06
CA THR A 296 11.64 -2.66 -3.60
C THR A 296 12.77 -3.31 -2.80
N ASP A 297 13.35 -4.40 -3.30
CA ASP A 297 14.46 -5.11 -2.66
C ASP A 297 15.72 -4.23 -2.52
N SER A 298 16.02 -3.43 -3.55
CA SER A 298 17.13 -2.48 -3.50
C SER A 298 16.86 -1.31 -2.54
N LEU A 299 15.61 -0.85 -2.44
CA LEU A 299 15.22 0.16 -1.45
C LEU A 299 15.34 -0.38 -0.02
N ASP A 300 14.84 -1.59 0.22
CA ASP A 300 14.92 -2.24 1.53
C ASP A 300 16.38 -2.45 1.94
N ALA A 301 17.24 -2.94 1.03
CA ALA A 301 18.67 -3.08 1.28
C ALA A 301 19.37 -1.75 1.61
N THR A 302 18.86 -0.63 1.08
CA THR A 302 19.42 0.70 1.35
C THR A 302 18.93 1.31 2.66
N PHE A 303 17.65 1.14 3.00
CA PHE A 303 17.01 1.87 4.10
C PHE A 303 16.79 1.05 5.37
N ARG A 304 17.03 -0.27 5.32
CA ARG A 304 16.78 -1.18 6.44
C ARG A 304 18.07 -1.88 6.86
N THR A 305 18.06 -2.37 8.08
CA THR A 305 19.17 -3.06 8.72
C THR A 305 18.71 -4.33 9.41
N PHE A 306 19.66 -5.20 9.73
CA PHE A 306 19.45 -6.46 10.44
C PHE A 306 20.14 -6.42 11.79
N GLY A 307 19.52 -7.04 12.79
CA GLY A 307 20.03 -7.09 14.15
C GLY A 307 20.94 -8.31 14.39
N PRO A 308 21.58 -8.39 15.58
CA PRO A 308 22.54 -9.43 15.92
C PRO A 308 22.00 -10.86 15.79
N HIS A 309 20.72 -11.06 16.07
CA HIS A 309 20.07 -12.38 16.04
C HIS A 309 19.37 -12.69 14.71
N CYS A 310 19.33 -11.75 13.76
CA CYS A 310 18.69 -11.99 12.47
C CYS A 310 19.34 -13.13 11.65
N PRO A 311 20.67 -13.37 11.67
CA PRO A 311 21.28 -14.46 10.90
C PRO A 311 20.76 -15.86 11.23
N SER A 312 20.26 -16.10 12.45
CA SER A 312 19.71 -17.41 12.84
C SER A 312 18.21 -17.58 12.56
N CYS A 313 17.54 -16.56 12.03
CA CYS A 313 16.10 -16.60 11.79
C CYS A 313 15.79 -17.25 10.43
N ARG A 314 14.90 -18.25 10.40
CA ARG A 314 14.44 -18.92 9.17
C ARG A 314 13.88 -17.97 8.10
N TYR A 315 13.36 -16.82 8.53
CA TYR A 315 12.77 -15.83 7.63
C TYR A 315 13.81 -14.84 7.07
N LYS A 316 15.08 -14.93 7.46
CA LYS A 316 16.16 -14.04 6.97
C LYS A 316 16.22 -13.90 5.44
N PRO A 317 16.01 -14.96 4.62
CA PRO A 317 16.07 -14.84 3.16
C PRO A 317 15.00 -13.95 2.53
N VAL A 318 13.87 -13.75 3.22
CA VAL A 318 12.71 -12.98 2.71
C VAL A 318 12.38 -11.76 3.59
N CYS A 319 13.13 -11.53 4.66
CA CYS A 319 12.90 -10.43 5.57
C CYS A 319 13.52 -9.14 4.99
N PRO A 320 12.76 -8.05 4.85
CA PRO A 320 13.28 -6.78 4.36
C PRO A 320 14.20 -6.08 5.39
N GLY A 321 14.17 -6.52 6.65
CA GLY A 321 14.87 -5.86 7.75
C GLY A 321 14.05 -4.74 8.40
N VAL A 322 14.71 -3.99 9.28
CA VAL A 322 14.08 -2.96 10.11
C VAL A 322 14.70 -1.60 9.85
N PHE A 323 13.92 -0.52 9.89
CA PHE A 323 14.46 0.84 9.76
C PHE A 323 15.44 1.16 10.90
N PRO A 324 16.66 1.67 10.62
CA PRO A 324 17.63 2.05 11.66
C PRO A 324 17.05 2.99 12.71
N ARG A 325 16.24 3.97 12.31
CA ARG A 325 15.58 4.90 13.23
C ARG A 325 14.64 4.20 14.22
N TYR A 326 14.03 3.09 13.84
CA TYR A 326 13.19 2.30 14.74
C TYR A 326 14.03 1.71 15.88
N VAL A 327 15.09 0.99 15.53
CA VAL A 327 15.92 0.25 16.48
C VAL A 327 16.77 1.20 17.35
N GLN A 328 17.12 2.38 16.84
CA GLN A 328 17.70 3.45 17.66
C GLN A 328 16.77 3.90 18.80
N GLN A 329 15.46 3.84 18.59
CA GLN A 329 14.47 4.31 19.57
C GLN A 329 13.93 3.21 20.48
N PHE A 330 13.75 1.98 19.97
CA PHE A 330 13.09 0.89 20.68
C PHE A 330 13.98 -0.32 20.95
N GLY A 331 15.21 -0.35 20.42
CA GLY A 331 16.11 -1.50 20.55
C GLY A 331 15.73 -2.68 19.67
N TRP A 332 16.34 -3.84 19.95
CA TRP A 332 16.15 -5.08 19.21
C TRP A 332 15.30 -6.14 19.94
N ASP A 333 14.89 -5.86 21.18
CA ASP A 333 14.37 -6.87 22.11
C ASP A 333 13.11 -7.61 21.64
N GLU A 334 12.25 -6.97 20.84
CA GLU A 334 11.03 -7.61 20.33
C GLU A 334 11.26 -8.48 19.08
N PHE A 335 12.46 -8.44 18.48
CA PHE A 335 12.78 -9.22 17.27
C PHE A 335 13.40 -10.57 17.63
N ILE A 336 12.53 -11.50 18.03
CA ILE A 336 12.94 -12.86 18.39
C ILE A 336 13.11 -13.68 17.10
N PRO A 337 14.28 -14.27 16.83
CA PRO A 337 14.47 -15.12 15.65
C PRO A 337 13.55 -16.35 15.73
N VAL A 338 13.06 -16.79 14.57
CA VAL A 338 12.22 -18.00 14.45
C VAL A 338 13.09 -19.11 13.89
N GLU A 339 13.05 -20.27 14.53
CA GLU A 339 13.81 -21.48 14.17
C GLU A 339 13.35 -22.14 12.87
#